data_AF-A0A7W0Y7S3-F1
#
_entry.id   AF-A0A7W0Y7S3-F1
#
_cell.length_a   1.000
_cell.length_b   1.000
_cell.length_c   1.000
_cell.angle_alpha   90.00
_cell.angle_beta   90.00
_cell.angle_gamma   90.00
#
_symmetry.space_group_name_H-M   'P 1'
#
loop_
_entity.id
_entity.type
_entity.pdbx_description
1 polymer ?
#
loop_
_entity_poly.entity_id
_entity_poly.type
_entity_poly.pdbx_seq_one_letter_code
_entity_poly.pdbx_strand_id
1 'polypeptide(L)'
;MRLTLLLGIALSLGACKKQQGEPPPPTDPNRPTPISDTEVKRGNDACQALIDKSCKCADSDKAPQKQESCALAKGYPEAIRVALEVAASPDSTRRDILQAHDSMRKTVKTCVELIAKLPTTGCL
;
A
#
# COMPACT_ATOMS: atom_id res chain seq x y z
N MET A 1 52.59 -28.78 55.07
CA MET A 1 51.51 -28.00 55.72
C MET A 1 50.42 -27.75 54.68
N ARG A 2 49.17 -28.09 55.03
CA ARG A 2 47.96 -27.81 54.25
C ARG A 2 47.63 -26.32 54.30
N LEU A 3 47.17 -25.73 53.20
CA LEU A 3 46.21 -24.60 53.17
C LEU A 3 45.64 -24.50 51.73
N THR A 4 44.57 -25.22 51.42
CA THR A 4 43.17 -24.74 51.33
C THR A 4 42.90 -23.73 50.20
N LEU A 5 42.57 -24.28 49.03
CA LEU A 5 41.37 -24.02 48.21
C LEU A 5 40.66 -22.65 48.36
N LEU A 6 40.69 -21.83 47.29
CA LEU A 6 39.54 -20.99 46.90
C LEU A 6 39.42 -20.93 45.38
N LEU A 7 38.34 -21.54 44.91
CA LEU A 7 37.90 -21.66 43.53
C LEU A 7 37.11 -20.40 43.15
N GLY A 8 37.70 -19.50 42.35
CA GLY A 8 37.02 -18.32 41.81
C GLY A 8 36.55 -18.60 40.38
N ILE A 9 35.27 -18.99 40.22
CA ILE A 9 34.64 -19.15 38.91
C ILE A 9 34.27 -17.75 38.38
N ALA A 10 35.08 -17.23 37.46
CA ALA A 10 34.73 -16.06 36.67
C ALA A 10 33.79 -16.48 35.53
N LEU A 11 32.49 -16.24 35.71
CA LEU A 11 31.48 -16.33 34.66
C LEU A 11 31.74 -15.24 33.60
N SER A 12 32.40 -15.61 32.50
CA SER A 12 32.43 -14.79 31.29
C SER A 12 31.09 -14.94 30.55
N LEU A 13 30.12 -14.11 30.92
CA LEU A 13 28.90 -13.94 30.14
C LEU A 13 29.24 -13.20 28.83
N GLY A 14 29.00 -13.89 27.72
CA GLY A 14 29.19 -13.37 26.38
C GLY A 14 28.44 -12.07 26.17
N ALA A 15 29.17 -11.05 25.74
CA ALA A 15 28.64 -9.77 25.32
C ALA A 15 27.81 -9.95 24.03
N CYS A 16 26.54 -10.33 24.17
CA CYS A 16 25.54 -10.03 23.15
C CYS A 16 25.39 -8.52 23.09
N LYS A 17 26.15 -7.90 22.18
CA LYS A 17 26.00 -6.51 21.78
C LYS A 17 24.61 -6.38 21.15
N LYS A 18 23.59 -6.12 21.98
CA LYS A 18 22.28 -5.65 21.52
C LYS A 18 22.56 -4.35 20.78
N GLN A 19 22.52 -4.43 19.46
CA GLN A 19 22.37 -3.28 18.60
C GLN A 19 21.02 -2.67 19.02
N GLN A 20 21.08 -1.70 19.92
CA GLN A 20 19.95 -0.82 20.21
C GLN A 20 19.62 -0.19 18.87
N GLY A 21 18.61 -0.74 18.20
CA GLY A 21 17.93 -0.04 17.13
C GLY A 21 17.56 1.32 17.68
N GLU A 22 17.94 2.36 16.96
CA GLU A 22 17.56 3.73 17.26
C GLU A 22 16.06 3.74 17.61
N PRO A 23 15.64 4.45 18.68
CA PRO A 23 14.23 4.58 18.98
C PRO A 23 13.51 5.03 17.69
N PRO A 24 12.36 4.42 17.35
CA PRO A 24 11.61 4.87 16.18
C PRO A 24 11.40 6.39 16.31
N PRO A 25 11.61 7.14 15.23
CA PRO A 25 11.53 8.60 15.29
C PRO A 25 10.17 9.02 15.86
N PRO A 26 10.13 10.13 16.64
CA PRO A 26 8.89 10.65 17.18
C PRO A 26 7.84 10.79 16.08
N THR A 27 6.63 10.31 16.32
CA THR A 27 5.52 10.49 15.37
C THR A 27 5.21 11.98 15.30
N ASP A 28 5.35 12.59 14.12
CA ASP A 28 4.97 14.00 13.91
C ASP A 28 3.46 14.14 14.21
N PRO A 29 3.07 14.92 15.25
CA PRO A 29 1.68 15.07 15.64
C PRO A 29 0.82 15.75 14.57
N ASN A 30 1.44 16.42 13.58
CA ASN A 30 0.77 17.04 12.45
C ASN A 30 0.71 16.14 11.21
N ARG A 31 1.28 14.93 11.27
CA ARG A 31 1.21 13.97 10.18
C ARG A 31 -0.26 13.54 10.00
N PRO A 32 -0.82 13.64 8.79
CA PRO A 32 -2.18 13.18 8.55
C PRO A 32 -2.35 11.70 8.91
N THR A 33 -3.50 11.36 9.49
CA THR A 33 -3.86 9.98 9.79
C THR A 33 -3.84 9.15 8.50
N PRO A 34 -3.19 7.97 8.50
CA PRO A 34 -3.21 7.07 7.36
C PRO A 34 -4.64 6.68 6.94
N ILE A 35 -4.84 6.44 5.65
CA ILE A 35 -6.06 5.80 5.14
C ILE A 35 -6.19 4.41 5.79
N SER A 36 -7.39 4.07 6.28
CA SER A 36 -7.63 2.77 6.90
C SER A 36 -7.48 1.62 5.91
N ASP A 37 -7.02 0.46 6.37
CA ASP A 37 -6.92 -0.76 5.55
C ASP A 37 -8.26 -1.16 4.92
N THR A 38 -9.37 -0.88 5.62
CA THR A 38 -10.72 -1.13 5.10
C THR A 38 -11.05 -0.25 3.90
N GLU A 39 -10.63 1.02 3.92
CA GLU A 39 -10.81 1.94 2.79
C GLU A 39 -9.89 1.55 1.62
N VAL A 40 -8.63 1.20 1.90
CA VAL A 40 -7.70 0.68 0.89
C VAL A 40 -8.25 -0.57 0.21
N LYS A 41 -8.72 -1.55 1.00
CA LYS A 41 -9.31 -2.78 0.48
C LYS A 41 -10.51 -2.49 -0.42
N ARG A 42 -11.45 -1.65 0.02
CA ARG A 42 -12.62 -1.27 -0.77
C ARG A 42 -12.24 -0.61 -2.09
N GLY A 43 -11.21 0.23 -2.07
CA GLY A 43 -10.68 0.88 -3.27
C GLY A 43 -10.12 -0.13 -4.27
N ASN A 44 -9.27 -1.04 -3.80
CA ASN A 44 -8.71 -2.11 -4.63
C ASN A 44 -9.78 -3.04 -5.19
N ASP A 45 -10.75 -3.45 -4.36
CA ASP A 45 -11.87 -4.30 -4.79
C ASP A 45 -12.70 -3.61 -5.89
N ALA A 46 -12.93 -2.29 -5.80
CA ALA A 46 -13.63 -1.53 -6.84
C ALA A 46 -12.84 -1.47 -8.15
N CYS A 47 -11.53 -1.23 -8.10
CA CYS A 47 -10.69 -1.22 -9.31
C CYS A 47 -10.53 -2.62 -9.91
N GLN A 48 -10.49 -3.68 -9.08
CA GLN A 48 -10.50 -5.05 -9.57
C GLN A 48 -11.80 -5.38 -10.31
N ALA A 49 -12.95 -4.97 -9.76
CA ALA A 49 -14.23 -5.16 -10.43
C ALA A 49 -14.30 -4.47 -11.80
N LEU A 50 -13.68 -3.29 -11.96
CA LEU A 50 -13.54 -2.64 -13.26
C LEU A 50 -12.72 -3.48 -14.23
N ILE A 51 -11.56 -3.98 -13.79
CA ILE A 51 -10.67 -4.82 -14.61
C ILE A 51 -11.44 -6.06 -15.08
N ASP A 52 -12.07 -6.78 -14.16
CA ASP A 52 -12.77 -8.02 -14.47
C ASP A 52 -13.87 -7.79 -15.52
N LYS A 53 -14.69 -6.75 -15.33
CA LYS A 53 -15.79 -6.43 -16.25
C LYS A 53 -15.30 -5.92 -17.60
N SER A 54 -14.34 -4.99 -17.61
CA SER A 54 -13.81 -4.39 -18.85
C SER A 54 -13.07 -5.43 -19.70
N CYS A 55 -12.27 -6.29 -19.07
CA CYS A 55 -11.53 -7.33 -19.77
C CYS A 55 -12.44 -8.47 -20.26
N LYS A 56 -13.44 -8.88 -19.46
CA LYS A 56 -14.46 -9.83 -19.94
C LYS A 56 -15.19 -9.29 -21.18
N CYS A 57 -15.54 -8.00 -21.18
CA CYS A 57 -16.16 -7.37 -22.34
C CYS A 57 -15.22 -7.31 -23.55
N ALA A 58 -13.96 -6.93 -23.32
CA ALA A 58 -12.92 -6.90 -24.35
C ALA A 58 -12.74 -8.29 -24.99
N ASP A 59 -12.80 -9.34 -24.18
CA ASP A 59 -12.67 -10.70 -24.67
C ASP A 59 -13.86 -11.18 -25.51
N SER A 60 -15.06 -10.66 -25.21
CA SER A 60 -16.29 -11.07 -25.88
C SER A 60 -16.46 -10.40 -27.25
N ASP A 61 -16.17 -9.10 -27.34
CA ASP A 61 -16.42 -8.31 -28.57
C ASP A 61 -15.13 -8.05 -29.38
N LYS A 62 -13.94 -8.23 -28.79
CA LYS A 62 -12.62 -8.05 -29.42
C LYS A 62 -12.39 -6.68 -30.11
N ALA A 63 -13.31 -5.73 -29.94
CA ALA A 63 -13.19 -4.40 -30.51
C ALA A 63 -11.97 -3.67 -29.90
N PRO A 64 -11.12 -3.01 -30.71
CA PRO A 64 -9.88 -2.40 -30.24
C PRO A 64 -10.07 -1.46 -29.04
N GLN A 65 -11.13 -0.65 -29.04
CA GLN A 65 -11.46 0.27 -27.96
C GLN A 65 -11.77 -0.44 -26.62
N LYS A 66 -12.31 -1.66 -26.67
CA LYS A 66 -12.59 -2.46 -25.46
C LYS A 66 -11.30 -3.09 -24.92
N GLN A 67 -10.43 -3.56 -25.83
CA GLN A 67 -9.10 -4.05 -25.49
C GLN A 67 -8.25 -2.95 -24.83
N GLU A 68 -8.27 -1.74 -25.39
CA GLU A 68 -7.62 -0.57 -24.79
C GLU A 68 -8.21 -0.24 -23.41
N SER A 69 -9.54 -0.24 -23.27
CA SER A 69 -10.19 0.00 -21.98
C SER A 69 -9.77 -1.00 -20.91
N CYS A 70 -9.66 -2.29 -21.25
CA CYS A 70 -9.14 -3.33 -20.36
C CYS A 70 -7.66 -3.08 -20.00
N ALA A 71 -6.83 -2.70 -20.98
CA ALA A 71 -5.41 -2.43 -20.76
C ALA A 71 -5.21 -1.25 -19.79
N LEU A 72 -5.95 -0.15 -19.99
CA LEU A 72 -5.91 1.03 -19.13
C LEU A 72 -6.41 0.73 -17.71
N ALA A 73 -7.48 -0.07 -17.58
CA ALA A 73 -8.05 -0.42 -16.28
C ALA A 73 -7.03 -1.13 -15.36
N LYS A 74 -6.11 -1.91 -15.93
CA LYS A 74 -5.07 -2.63 -15.17
C LYS A 74 -4.06 -1.72 -14.47
N GLY A 75 -3.97 -0.44 -14.86
CA GLY A 75 -3.08 0.53 -14.22
C GLY A 75 -3.62 1.13 -12.91
N TYR A 76 -4.92 1.03 -12.63
CA TYR A 76 -5.50 1.69 -11.45
C TYR A 76 -5.04 1.13 -10.09
N PRO A 77 -4.90 -0.20 -9.89
CA PRO A 77 -4.36 -0.73 -8.64
C PRO A 77 -2.95 -0.21 -8.36
N GLU A 78 -2.14 -0.06 -9.40
CA GLU A 78 -0.79 0.46 -9.30
C GLU A 78 -0.77 1.95 -8.91
N ALA A 79 -1.69 2.75 -9.47
CA ALA A 79 -1.86 4.13 -9.06
C ALA A 79 -2.26 4.27 -7.57
N ILE A 80 -3.11 3.37 -7.05
CA ILE A 80 -3.43 3.30 -5.62
C ILE A 80 -2.18 2.97 -4.80
N ARG A 81 -1.40 1.96 -5.22
CA ARG A 81 -0.16 1.55 -4.55
C ARG A 81 0.82 2.71 -4.44
N VAL A 82 1.13 3.38 -5.55
CA VAL A 82 2.08 4.51 -5.59
C VAL A 82 1.61 5.65 -4.69
N ALA A 83 0.32 5.98 -4.70
CA ALA A 83 -0.22 7.02 -3.83
C ALA A 83 0.00 6.66 -2.34
N LEU A 84 -0.29 5.42 -1.94
CA LEU A 84 -0.09 4.98 -0.56
C LEU A 84 1.39 4.95 -0.16
N GLU A 85 2.29 4.63 -1.08
CA GLU A 85 3.74 4.67 -0.83
C GLU A 85 4.26 6.09 -0.60
N VAL A 86 3.79 7.05 -1.38
CA VAL A 86 4.07 8.47 -1.14
C VAL A 86 3.55 8.87 0.24
N ALA A 87 2.32 8.52 0.60
CA ALA A 87 1.77 8.85 1.92
C ALA A 87 2.54 8.19 3.09
N ALA A 88 3.06 6.97 2.87
CA ALA A 88 3.80 6.22 3.87
C ALA A 88 5.25 6.69 4.04
N SER A 89 5.83 7.33 3.03
CA SER A 89 7.22 7.80 3.04
C SER A 89 7.53 8.72 4.23
N PRO A 90 8.66 8.52 4.93
CA PRO A 90 9.08 9.41 6.01
C PRO A 90 9.50 10.80 5.50
N ASP A 91 9.86 10.92 4.23
CA ASP A 91 10.30 12.19 3.62
C ASP A 91 9.13 13.04 3.11
N SER A 92 7.91 12.50 3.12
CA SER A 92 6.74 13.20 2.61
C SER A 92 6.23 14.25 3.59
N THR A 93 6.03 15.45 3.07
CA THR A 93 5.43 16.55 3.82
C THR A 93 3.94 16.29 4.06
N ARG A 94 3.35 17.02 5.02
CA ARG A 94 1.88 17.01 5.22
C ARG A 94 1.10 17.24 3.92
N ARG A 95 1.60 18.10 3.03
CA ARG A 95 0.95 18.38 1.74
C ARG A 95 0.98 17.15 0.83
N ASP A 96 2.14 16.49 0.74
CA ASP A 96 2.32 15.30 -0.10
C ASP A 96 1.40 14.18 0.35
N ILE A 97 1.31 13.95 1.67
CA ILE A 97 0.43 12.93 2.25
C ILE A 97 -1.05 13.21 1.92
N LEU A 98 -1.50 14.46 2.10
CA LEU A 98 -2.89 14.81 1.77
C LEU A 98 -3.19 14.68 0.28
N GLN A 99 -2.25 15.07 -0.58
CA GLN A 99 -2.39 14.94 -2.03
C GLN A 99 -2.38 13.47 -2.47
N ALA A 100 -1.54 12.64 -1.87
CA ALA A 100 -1.50 11.20 -2.07
C ALA A 100 -2.83 10.55 -1.66
N HIS A 101 -3.36 10.90 -0.49
CA HIS A 101 -4.67 10.41 -0.05
C HIS A 101 -5.81 10.82 -0.99
N ASP A 102 -5.81 12.06 -1.49
CA ASP A 102 -6.76 12.53 -2.49
C ASP A 102 -6.59 11.80 -3.84
N SER A 103 -5.35 11.57 -4.26
CA SER A 103 -5.04 10.80 -5.48
C SER A 103 -5.60 9.38 -5.41
N MET A 104 -5.38 8.67 -4.29
CA MET A 104 -5.96 7.34 -4.07
C MET A 104 -7.49 7.37 -4.19
N ARG A 105 -8.17 8.30 -3.51
CA ARG A 105 -9.63 8.41 -3.55
C ARG A 105 -10.17 8.77 -4.93
N LYS A 106 -9.48 9.64 -5.67
CA LYS A 106 -9.82 9.99 -7.05
C LYS A 106 -9.68 8.80 -7.98
N THR A 107 -8.61 8.01 -7.85
CA THR A 107 -8.44 6.76 -8.59
C THR A 107 -9.59 5.79 -8.33
N VAL A 108 -9.94 5.57 -7.06
CA VAL A 108 -11.08 4.72 -6.68
C VAL A 108 -12.39 5.25 -7.26
N LYS A 109 -12.62 6.57 -7.19
CA LYS A 109 -13.78 7.22 -7.80
C LYS A 109 -13.83 6.95 -9.31
N THR A 110 -12.72 7.10 -10.02
CA THR A 110 -12.64 6.79 -11.45
C THR A 110 -12.98 5.32 -11.74
N CYS A 111 -12.49 4.38 -10.93
CA CYS A 111 -12.85 2.97 -11.07
C CYS A 111 -14.37 2.75 -10.99
N VAL A 112 -15.03 3.35 -9.99
CA VAL A 112 -16.48 3.26 -9.80
C VAL A 112 -17.25 3.91 -10.94
N GLU A 113 -16.85 5.10 -11.38
CA GLU A 113 -17.49 5.80 -12.50
C GLU A 113 -17.36 5.05 -13.82
N LEU A 114 -16.22 4.41 -14.07
CA LEU A 114 -16.02 3.61 -15.27
C LEU A 114 -16.86 2.33 -15.24
N ILE A 115 -16.99 1.66 -14.09
CA ILE A 115 -17.92 0.54 -13.94
C ILE A 115 -19.34 0.96 -14.31
N ALA A 116 -19.80 2.11 -13.81
CA ALA A 116 -21.13 2.63 -14.10
C ALA A 116 -21.34 2.97 -15.59
N LYS A 117 -20.27 3.28 -16.32
CA LYS A 117 -20.30 3.58 -17.77
C LYS A 117 -20.18 2.35 -18.67
N LEU A 118 -19.78 1.19 -18.16
CA LEU A 118 -19.65 -0.03 -18.98
C LEU A 118 -20.94 -0.38 -19.77
N PRO A 119 -22.16 -0.28 -19.20
CA PRO A 119 -23.37 -0.60 -19.97
C PRO A 119 -23.56 0.29 -21.19
N THR A 120 -23.15 1.56 -21.13
CA THR A 120 -23.28 2.51 -22.25
C THR A 120 -22.32 2.21 -23.40
N THR A 121 -21.30 1.37 -23.17
CA THR A 121 -20.34 0.91 -24.19
C THR A 121 -20.62 -0.52 -24.67
N GLY A 122 -21.78 -1.08 -24.30
CA GLY A 122 -22.16 -2.44 -24.65
C GLY A 122 -21.39 -3.50 -23.84
N CYS A 123 -20.96 -3.15 -22.63
CA CYS A 123 -20.30 -4.06 -21.68
C CYS A 123 -21.19 -4.26 -20.44
N LEU A 124 -21.67 -5.49 -20.22
CA LEU A 124 -22.52 -5.86 -19.07
C LEU A 124 -21.81 -6.86 -18.14
#